data_AF-A0A2V0PL60-F1
#
_entry.id   AF-A0A2V0PL60-F1
#
_cell.length_a   1.000
_cell.length_b   1.000
_cell.length_c   1.000
_cell.angle_alpha   90.00
_cell.angle_beta   90.00
_cell.angle_gamma   90.00
#
_symmetry.space_group_name_H-M   'P 1'
#
loop_
_entity.id
_entity.type
_entity.pdbx_description
1 polymer ?
#
loop_
_entity_poly.entity_id
_entity_poly.type
_entity_poly.pdbx_seq_one_letter_code
_entity_poly.pdbx_strand_id
1 'polypeptide(L)'
;MQRSASRRGAATPAAHHICARAVPSVCFFARRRRDSAAARRAAPDGAQPGEPPGEPPGEPQAASPRPVPWSLNPYYTKKAERRTDALGNLYGGPDAIAEPAAWTADARLNLAIKVVAAELGADEAEVRRRVELLAAVLPDGAPGLGDGLPGATAGDLVRLAVQCGADGVAAGLLALRNAFPRANVSALVARRPGLLRLGAGGLRECAAQFREQLLAEGGDDPDQLVQALPQLLEPGALAGVLEELRRLFGASAPPGRMLQNSPDLALLCQSLAGQSRGERDEDYLRDIYSGRGGARGNSASGSDSGSGGGGSSSSSSYGGSGSGGGP
;
A
#
# COMPACT_ATOMS: atom_id res chain seq x y z
N MET A 1 30.26 70.07 -0.58
CA MET A 1 29.35 70.09 -1.75
C MET A 1 28.83 68.67 -1.98
N GLN A 2 27.87 68.19 -1.20
CA GLN A 2 26.42 68.22 -1.47
C GLN A 2 26.05 67.94 -2.93
N ARG A 3 25.53 66.74 -3.20
CA ARG A 3 24.21 66.53 -3.82
C ARG A 3 23.75 65.08 -3.70
N SER A 4 22.63 64.96 -3.01
CA SER A 4 21.81 63.77 -2.77
C SER A 4 20.79 63.59 -3.91
N ALA A 5 20.52 62.34 -4.30
CA ALA A 5 19.27 61.90 -4.94
C ALA A 5 19.20 60.38 -4.75
N SER A 6 18.40 59.77 -3.88
CA SER A 6 16.93 59.83 -3.69
C SER A 6 16.15 59.56 -4.98
N ARG A 7 15.90 58.27 -5.27
CA ARG A 7 14.69 57.85 -5.99
C ARG A 7 14.13 56.58 -5.37
N ARG A 8 12.98 56.79 -4.73
CA ARG A 8 11.98 55.81 -4.32
C ARG A 8 11.25 55.31 -5.57
N GLY A 9 10.78 54.06 -5.52
CA GLY A 9 9.89 53.51 -6.54
C GLY A 9 9.35 52.15 -6.11
N ALA A 10 8.48 52.16 -5.11
CA ALA A 10 7.66 51.02 -4.74
C ALA A 10 6.52 50.84 -5.76
N ALA A 11 6.26 49.60 -6.17
CA ALA A 11 5.03 49.21 -6.86
C ALA A 11 4.62 47.82 -6.37
N THR A 12 3.68 47.79 -5.44
CA THR A 12 2.91 46.61 -5.03
C THR A 12 1.75 46.39 -6.01
N PRO A 13 1.50 45.17 -6.51
CA PRO A 13 0.26 44.87 -7.22
C PRO A 13 -0.88 44.47 -6.27
N ALA A 14 -2.08 44.82 -6.74
CA ALA A 14 -3.36 44.85 -6.07
C ALA A 14 -3.87 43.53 -5.49
N ALA A 15 -4.49 43.64 -4.32
CA ALA A 15 -5.37 42.62 -3.74
C ALA A 15 -6.71 42.58 -4.48
N HIS A 16 -7.05 41.42 -5.06
CA HIS A 16 -8.40 41.12 -5.50
C HIS A 16 -9.16 40.40 -4.38
N HIS A 17 -10.02 41.17 -3.70
CA HIS A 17 -11.09 40.66 -2.87
C HIS A 17 -12.12 39.95 -3.76
N ILE A 18 -12.23 38.62 -3.64
CA ILE A 18 -13.38 37.87 -4.15
C ILE A 18 -14.30 37.57 -2.97
N CYS A 19 -15.50 38.12 -3.07
CA CYS A 19 -16.56 38.08 -2.08
C CYS A 19 -17.15 36.66 -2.00
N ALA A 20 -17.05 36.02 -0.84
CA ALA A 20 -17.71 34.76 -0.53
C ALA A 20 -19.23 34.97 -0.45
N ARG A 21 -19.99 34.22 -1.25
CA ARG A 21 -21.44 34.03 -1.07
C ARG A 21 -21.66 32.68 -0.40
N ALA A 22 -22.06 32.73 0.86
CA ALA A 22 -22.54 31.58 1.61
C ALA A 22 -23.93 31.16 1.09
N VAL A 23 -24.11 29.87 0.80
CA VAL A 23 -25.42 29.26 0.57
C VAL A 23 -25.60 28.17 1.63
N PRO A 24 -26.67 28.20 2.45
CA PRO A 24 -26.96 27.14 3.38
C PRO A 24 -27.67 26.00 2.63
N SER A 25 -27.09 24.80 2.63
CA SER A 25 -27.77 23.59 2.16
C SER A 25 -28.01 22.66 3.34
N VAL A 26 -29.20 22.79 3.90
CA VAL A 26 -29.82 21.83 4.83
C VAL A 26 -30.62 20.85 3.99
N CYS A 27 -30.33 19.55 4.10
CA CYS A 27 -31.27 18.42 3.92
C CYS A 27 -30.53 17.14 4.38
N PHE A 28 -30.81 16.61 5.58
CA PHE A 28 -31.79 15.55 5.83
C PHE A 28 -31.65 14.35 4.87
N PHE A 29 -30.95 13.30 5.30
CA PHE A 29 -31.26 11.94 4.82
C PHE A 29 -31.26 10.94 5.97
N ALA A 30 -32.39 10.26 6.05
CA ALA A 30 -32.84 9.46 7.17
C ALA A 30 -32.10 8.12 7.27
N ARG A 31 -31.73 7.80 8.51
CA ARG A 31 -31.18 6.53 8.97
C ARG A 31 -32.33 5.50 9.02
N ARG A 32 -32.47 4.66 7.99
CA ARG A 32 -33.40 3.50 8.04
C ARG A 32 -32.76 2.39 8.88
N ARG A 33 -33.14 2.34 10.17
CA ARG A 33 -33.01 1.14 10.99
C ARG A 33 -33.99 0.10 10.47
N ARG A 34 -33.51 -1.09 10.11
CA ARG A 34 -34.35 -2.29 10.03
C ARG A 34 -34.31 -2.95 11.41
N ASP A 35 -35.34 -2.67 12.18
CA ASP A 35 -35.77 -3.51 13.28
C ASP A 35 -36.44 -4.76 12.68
N SER A 36 -35.85 -5.93 12.88
CA SER A 36 -36.54 -7.22 12.68
C SER A 36 -36.81 -7.81 14.06
N ALA A 37 -37.93 -7.36 14.63
CA ALA A 37 -38.49 -7.85 15.86
C ALA A 37 -39.09 -9.26 15.68
N ALA A 38 -39.04 -10.00 16.77
CA ALA A 38 -39.57 -11.33 16.98
C ALA A 38 -41.07 -11.44 16.68
N ALA A 39 -41.47 -12.59 16.13
CA ALA A 39 -42.83 -13.10 16.22
C ALA A 39 -42.79 -14.54 16.73
N ARG A 40 -42.90 -14.67 18.05
CA ARG A 40 -43.38 -15.88 18.74
C ARG A 40 -44.91 -15.93 18.60
N ARG A 41 -45.45 -17.10 18.23
CA ARG A 41 -46.81 -17.63 18.48
C ARG A 41 -46.90 -18.94 17.69
N ALA A 42 -47.55 -20.00 18.10
CA ALA A 42 -48.07 -20.51 19.36
C ALA A 42 -48.37 -21.99 19.05
N ALA A 43 -48.11 -22.89 20.00
CA ALA A 43 -48.48 -24.29 19.90
C ALA A 43 -50.01 -24.46 19.87
N PRO A 44 -50.48 -25.62 19.38
CA PRO A 44 -51.38 -26.38 20.23
C PRO A 44 -50.91 -27.81 20.48
N ASP A 45 -51.18 -28.25 21.71
CA ASP A 45 -51.06 -29.59 22.28
C ASP A 45 -51.83 -30.66 21.49
N GLY A 46 -51.26 -31.87 21.47
CA GLY A 46 -51.92 -33.07 20.98
C GLY A 46 -51.01 -34.30 21.07
N ALA A 47 -50.94 -34.90 22.26
CA ALA A 47 -50.15 -36.07 22.59
C ALA A 47 -50.56 -37.34 21.81
N GLN A 48 -49.57 -38.13 21.35
CA GLN A 48 -49.62 -39.60 21.34
C GLN A 48 -48.20 -40.20 21.52
N PRO A 49 -48.02 -41.23 22.37
CA PRO A 49 -46.78 -41.99 22.48
C PRO A 49 -46.85 -43.23 21.57
N GLY A 50 -45.95 -43.32 20.59
CA GLY A 50 -45.82 -44.51 19.74
C GLY A 50 -44.53 -44.48 18.90
N GLU A 51 -43.66 -45.47 19.16
CA GLU A 51 -42.60 -46.07 18.34
C GLU A 51 -41.65 -45.20 17.47
N PRO A 52 -40.31 -45.35 17.60
CA PRO A 52 -39.35 -44.81 16.64
C PRO A 52 -39.21 -45.78 15.45
N PRO A 53 -39.54 -45.37 14.21
CA PRO A 53 -38.49 -45.31 13.19
C PRO A 53 -38.79 -44.31 12.06
N GLY A 54 -37.79 -43.52 11.66
CA GLY A 54 -37.90 -42.70 10.44
C GLY A 54 -36.97 -41.51 10.46
N GLU A 55 -35.70 -41.74 10.18
CA GLU A 55 -34.73 -40.70 9.84
C GLU A 55 -35.28 -39.90 8.64
N PRO A 56 -35.46 -38.56 8.75
CA PRO A 56 -35.99 -37.77 7.65
C PRO A 56 -34.99 -37.76 6.48
N PRO A 57 -35.46 -37.75 5.22
CA PRO A 57 -34.59 -37.63 4.06
C PRO A 57 -33.80 -36.33 4.16
N GLY A 58 -32.50 -36.47 4.41
CA GLY A 58 -31.58 -35.36 4.59
C GLY A 58 -31.61 -34.40 3.40
N GLU A 59 -31.59 -33.11 3.72
CA GLU A 59 -31.21 -32.07 2.76
C GLU A 59 -29.95 -32.51 2.01
N PRO A 60 -29.87 -32.30 0.68
CA PRO A 60 -28.65 -32.55 -0.06
C PRO A 60 -27.56 -31.65 0.49
N GLN A 61 -26.73 -32.20 1.39
CA GLN A 61 -25.49 -31.58 1.82
C GLN A 61 -24.71 -31.26 0.55
N ALA A 62 -24.62 -29.96 0.24
CA ALA A 62 -23.80 -29.46 -0.84
C ALA A 62 -22.40 -30.06 -0.64
N ALA A 63 -22.00 -30.91 -1.59
CA ALA A 63 -20.79 -31.70 -1.50
C ALA A 63 -19.62 -30.79 -1.13
N SER A 64 -19.11 -30.95 0.10
CA SER A 64 -17.91 -30.24 0.55
C SER A 64 -16.83 -30.42 -0.51
N PRO A 65 -16.24 -29.33 -1.02
CA PRO A 65 -15.24 -29.42 -2.08
C PRO A 65 -14.14 -30.36 -1.62
N ARG A 66 -13.86 -31.40 -2.43
CA ARG A 66 -12.82 -32.38 -2.13
C ARG A 66 -11.52 -31.61 -1.88
N PRO A 67 -10.89 -31.74 -0.69
CA PRO A 67 -9.66 -31.02 -0.41
C PRO A 67 -8.60 -31.49 -1.41
N VAL A 68 -8.00 -30.53 -2.10
CA VAL A 68 -6.91 -30.79 -3.04
C VAL A 68 -5.74 -31.46 -2.28
N PRO A 69 -5.17 -32.57 -2.78
CA PRO A 69 -4.32 -33.49 -2.00
C PRO A 69 -2.99 -32.89 -1.51
N TRP A 70 -2.63 -31.72 -2.02
CA TRP A 70 -1.45 -30.93 -1.71
C TRP A 70 -1.75 -29.61 -0.98
N SER A 71 -2.92 -29.46 -0.35
CA SER A 71 -3.14 -28.33 0.55
C SER A 71 -2.16 -28.44 1.72
N LEU A 72 -1.13 -27.58 1.71
CA LEU A 72 -0.27 -27.35 2.87
C LEU A 72 -1.17 -26.91 4.02
N ASN A 73 -1.46 -27.84 4.95
CA ASN A 73 -2.11 -27.48 6.19
C ASN A 73 -1.23 -26.40 6.85
N PRO A 74 -1.80 -25.23 7.21
CA PRO A 74 -1.04 -24.20 7.89
C PRO A 74 -0.35 -24.83 9.11
N TYR A 75 0.97 -24.86 9.07
CA TYR A 75 1.78 -25.41 10.16
C TYR A 75 1.67 -24.45 11.34
N TYR A 76 0.70 -24.68 12.22
CA TYR A 76 0.58 -23.98 13.48
C TYR A 76 1.72 -24.42 14.39
N THR A 77 2.75 -23.58 14.50
CA THR A 77 3.79 -23.81 15.50
C THR A 77 3.14 -23.91 16.88
N LYS A 78 3.54 -24.90 17.68
CA LYS A 78 3.00 -25.18 19.03
C LYS A 78 3.17 -24.03 20.05
N LYS A 79 3.68 -22.87 19.65
CA LYS A 79 4.00 -21.72 20.53
C LYS A 79 2.93 -20.62 20.56
N ALA A 80 1.88 -20.72 19.74
CA ALA A 80 0.77 -19.78 19.82
C ALA A 80 -0.17 -20.20 20.96
N GLU A 81 -0.30 -19.35 21.98
CA GLU A 81 -1.22 -19.56 23.09
C GLU A 81 -2.64 -19.61 22.53
N ARG A 82 -3.34 -20.73 22.75
CA ARG A 82 -4.70 -20.91 22.25
C ARG A 82 -5.66 -20.42 23.32
N ARG A 83 -6.74 -19.75 22.90
CA ARG A 83 -7.83 -19.39 23.82
C ARG A 83 -8.47 -20.67 24.35
N THR A 84 -8.57 -20.76 25.67
CA THR A 84 -9.28 -21.82 26.39
C THR A 84 -10.53 -21.27 27.04
N ASP A 85 -11.59 -22.08 27.12
CA ASP A 85 -12.75 -21.77 27.97
C ASP A 85 -12.40 -21.91 29.47
N ALA A 86 -13.37 -21.58 30.34
CA ALA A 86 -13.20 -21.73 31.79
C ALA A 86 -12.96 -23.18 32.26
N LEU A 87 -13.20 -24.17 31.40
CA LEU A 87 -12.99 -25.61 31.63
C LEU A 87 -11.69 -26.12 30.97
N GLY A 88 -10.91 -25.26 30.32
CA GLY A 88 -9.68 -25.63 29.62
C GLY A 88 -9.86 -26.19 28.21
N ASN A 89 -11.07 -26.15 27.64
CA ASN A 89 -11.31 -26.59 26.28
C ASN A 89 -10.82 -25.55 25.27
N LEU A 90 -10.14 -26.01 24.23
CA LEU A 90 -9.71 -25.15 23.13
C LEU A 90 -10.90 -24.75 22.27
N TYR A 91 -11.06 -23.46 21.98
CA TYR A 91 -12.00 -23.02 20.95
C TYR A 91 -11.57 -23.59 19.59
N GLY A 92 -12.52 -24.10 18.80
CA GLY A 92 -12.29 -24.49 17.41
C GLY A 92 -12.63 -23.34 16.47
N GLY A 93 -11.69 -22.88 15.66
CA GLY A 93 -11.91 -21.81 14.67
C GLY A 93 -10.69 -20.92 14.44
N PRO A 94 -10.74 -19.99 13.47
CA PRO A 94 -9.67 -19.02 13.23
C PRO A 94 -9.42 -18.07 14.42
N ASP A 95 -10.42 -17.89 15.29
CA ASP A 95 -10.34 -17.05 16.49
C ASP A 95 -9.74 -17.76 17.72
N ALA A 96 -9.30 -19.01 17.55
CA ALA A 96 -8.75 -19.84 18.62
C ALA A 96 -7.34 -19.44 19.07
N ILE A 97 -6.67 -18.61 18.28
CA ILE A 97 -5.34 -18.10 18.61
C ILE A 97 -5.56 -16.87 19.48
N ALA A 98 -5.12 -16.94 20.74
CA ALA A 98 -5.08 -15.75 21.55
C ALA A 98 -4.04 -14.82 20.90
N GLU A 99 -4.47 -13.63 20.47
CA GLU A 99 -3.48 -12.58 20.23
C GLU A 99 -2.63 -12.47 21.51
N PRO A 100 -1.29 -12.48 21.42
CA PRO A 100 -0.46 -12.31 22.59
C PRO A 100 -0.90 -11.03 23.28
N ALA A 101 -1.30 -11.13 24.55
CA ALA A 101 -2.10 -10.12 25.26
C ALA A 101 -1.48 -8.70 25.28
N ALA A 102 -0.22 -8.55 24.87
CA ALA A 102 0.52 -7.29 24.83
C ALA A 102 0.75 -6.70 23.42
N TRP A 103 0.46 -7.41 22.32
CA TRP A 103 0.78 -6.93 20.95
C TRP A 103 -0.45 -6.44 20.19
N THR A 104 -1.28 -5.65 20.86
CA THR A 104 -2.44 -5.04 20.22
C THR A 104 -2.01 -4.06 19.13
N ALA A 105 -2.87 -3.92 18.13
CA ALA A 105 -3.09 -2.73 17.33
C ALA A 105 -2.53 -1.41 17.93
N ASP A 106 -3.07 -0.99 19.07
CA ASP A 106 -2.66 0.24 19.76
C ASP A 106 -1.25 0.16 20.35
N ALA A 107 -0.83 -1.00 20.86
CA ALA A 107 0.53 -1.20 21.38
C ALA A 107 1.58 -1.04 20.27
N ARG A 108 1.31 -1.56 19.06
CA ARG A 108 2.15 -1.36 17.87
C ARG A 108 2.26 0.11 17.48
N LEU A 109 1.13 0.82 17.48
CA LEU A 109 1.11 2.25 17.18
C LEU A 109 1.87 3.07 18.23
N ASN A 110 1.66 2.79 19.52
CA ASN A 110 2.37 3.45 20.61
C ASN A 110 3.88 3.20 20.54
N LEU A 111 4.30 1.98 20.22
CA LEU A 111 5.72 1.67 20.01
C LEU A 111 6.28 2.44 18.80
N ALA A 112 5.55 2.47 17.68
CA ALA A 112 5.95 3.23 16.49
C ALA A 112 6.11 4.73 16.78
N ILE A 113 5.20 5.33 17.56
CA ILE A 113 5.30 6.73 18.01
C ILE A 113 6.59 6.95 18.79
N LYS A 114 6.90 6.10 19.77
CA LYS A 114 8.13 6.21 20.59
C LYS A 114 9.39 6.13 19.75
N VAL A 115 9.46 5.14 18.85
CA VAL A 115 10.63 4.92 18.00
C VAL A 115 10.83 6.10 17.04
N VAL A 116 9.78 6.54 16.34
CA VAL A 116 9.88 7.67 15.40
C VAL A 116 10.15 9.00 16.10
N ALA A 117 9.57 9.22 17.28
CA ALA A 117 9.86 10.40 18.11
C ALA A 117 11.34 10.44 18.51
N ALA A 118 11.89 9.31 18.99
CA ALA A 118 13.31 9.20 19.34
C ALA A 118 14.23 9.39 18.13
N GLU A 119 13.91 8.82 16.97
CA GLU A 119 14.69 8.98 15.74
C GLU A 119 14.75 10.43 15.25
N LEU A 120 13.66 11.18 15.36
CA LEU A 120 13.55 12.55 14.87
C LEU A 120 13.86 13.60 15.94
N GLY A 121 14.15 13.19 17.17
CA GLY A 121 14.34 14.10 18.31
C GLY A 121 13.10 14.95 18.61
N ALA A 122 11.90 14.42 18.34
CA ALA A 122 10.63 15.11 18.55
C ALA A 122 9.94 14.64 19.86
N ASP A 123 9.06 15.47 20.40
CA ASP A 123 8.27 15.11 21.58
C ASP A 123 7.20 14.05 21.25
N GLU A 124 7.06 13.03 22.09
CA GLU A 124 6.12 11.92 21.88
C GLU A 124 4.66 12.39 21.85
N ALA A 125 4.29 13.40 22.65
CA ALA A 125 2.92 13.90 22.70
C ALA A 125 2.57 14.70 21.44
N GLU A 126 3.53 15.46 20.90
CA GLU A 126 3.35 16.15 19.61
C GLU A 126 3.22 15.17 18.45
N VAL A 127 4.04 14.11 18.39
CA VAL A 127 3.90 13.06 17.36
C VAL A 127 2.54 12.38 17.46
N ARG A 128 2.09 12.03 18.67
CA ARG A 128 0.76 11.46 18.91
C ARG A 128 -0.36 12.37 18.41
N ARG A 129 -0.30 13.67 18.73
CA ARG A 129 -1.27 14.65 18.25
C ARG A 129 -1.34 14.70 16.73
N ARG A 130 -0.20 14.64 16.03
CA ARG A 130 -0.17 14.61 14.55
C ARG A 130 -0.81 13.34 13.98
N VAL A 131 -0.59 12.21 14.63
CA VAL A 131 -1.21 10.93 14.24
C VAL A 131 -2.73 10.98 14.42
N GLU A 132 -3.22 11.57 15.50
CA GLU A 132 -4.67 11.79 15.72
C GLU A 132 -5.27 12.73 14.68
N LEU A 133 -4.57 13.80 14.31
CA LEU A 133 -5.00 14.69 13.23
C LEU A 133 -5.04 13.97 11.87
N LEU A 134 -4.04 13.13 11.59
CA LEU A 134 -4.02 12.31 10.38
C LEU A 134 -5.23 11.35 10.33
N ALA A 135 -5.56 10.73 11.47
CA ALA A 135 -6.74 9.87 11.61
C ALA A 135 -8.04 10.61 11.30
N ALA A 136 -8.15 11.87 11.76
CA ALA A 136 -9.33 12.70 11.52
C ALA A 136 -9.50 13.08 10.04
N VAL A 137 -8.41 13.20 9.29
CA VAL A 137 -8.41 13.58 7.86
C VAL A 137 -8.72 12.38 6.96
N LEU A 138 -8.48 11.13 7.40
CA LEU A 138 -8.67 9.90 6.63
C LEU A 138 -9.80 9.02 7.20
N PRO A 139 -11.07 9.40 7.03
CA PRO A 139 -12.20 8.72 7.68
C PRO A 139 -12.43 7.28 7.17
N ASP A 140 -12.23 7.02 5.87
CA ASP A 140 -12.43 5.69 5.28
C ASP A 140 -11.29 4.71 5.61
N GLY A 141 -10.26 5.19 6.31
CA GLY A 141 -9.13 4.40 6.78
C GLY A 141 -9.36 3.69 8.12
N ALA A 142 -10.53 3.83 8.74
CA ALA A 142 -10.78 3.32 10.09
C ALA A 142 -11.97 2.34 10.14
N PRO A 143 -11.79 1.23 10.87
CA PRO A 143 -12.10 1.28 12.29
C PRO A 143 -10.85 1.10 13.17
N GLY A 144 -10.50 2.13 13.95
CA GLY A 144 -9.38 2.09 14.90
C GLY A 144 -8.02 2.14 14.22
N LEU A 145 -7.25 3.22 14.42
CA LEU A 145 -5.91 3.38 13.81
C LEU A 145 -4.95 2.21 14.11
N GLY A 146 -5.23 1.44 15.16
CA GLY A 146 -4.47 0.28 15.53
C GLY A 146 -4.73 -0.97 14.66
N ASP A 147 -5.92 -1.14 14.06
CA ASP A 147 -6.15 -2.23 13.09
C ASP A 147 -5.40 -1.96 11.77
N GLY A 148 -4.97 -0.72 11.58
CA GLY A 148 -4.03 -0.29 10.54
C GLY A 148 -4.71 -0.04 9.20
N LEU A 149 -4.13 0.86 8.42
CA LEU A 149 -4.49 1.02 7.02
C LEU A 149 -4.03 -0.24 6.25
N PRO A 150 -4.89 -0.85 5.41
CA PRO A 150 -4.51 -2.03 4.66
C PRO A 150 -3.30 -1.71 3.77
N GLY A 151 -2.19 -2.41 4.00
CA GLY A 151 -0.94 -2.22 3.25
C GLY A 151 0.05 -1.20 3.85
N ALA A 152 -0.22 -0.64 5.03
CA ALA A 152 0.69 0.26 5.71
C ALA A 152 1.07 -0.21 7.11
N THR A 153 2.35 -0.12 7.44
CA THR A 153 2.81 -0.41 8.80
C THR A 153 2.49 0.77 9.73
N ALA A 154 2.32 0.52 11.03
CA ALA A 154 2.13 1.59 12.00
C ALA A 154 3.27 2.62 11.96
N GLY A 155 4.52 2.17 11.73
CA GLY A 155 5.68 3.04 11.53
C GLY A 155 5.53 3.96 10.32
N ASP A 156 5.00 3.45 9.20
CA ASP A 156 4.79 4.25 8.00
C ASP A 156 3.76 5.37 8.20
N LEU A 157 2.70 5.08 8.97
CA LEU A 157 1.67 6.06 9.31
C LEU A 157 2.21 7.17 10.21
N VAL A 158 2.99 6.82 11.23
CA VAL A 158 3.61 7.80 12.13
C VAL A 158 4.62 8.66 11.36
N ARG A 159 5.46 8.06 10.50
CA ARG A 159 6.39 8.80 9.65
C ARG A 159 5.65 9.75 8.72
N LEU A 160 4.54 9.30 8.12
CA LEU A 160 3.71 10.16 7.26
C LEU A 160 3.12 11.34 8.03
N ALA A 161 2.60 11.09 9.24
CA ALA A 161 2.04 12.13 10.09
C ALA A 161 3.08 13.20 10.45
N VAL A 162 4.33 12.81 10.68
CA VAL A 162 5.41 13.75 11.02
C VAL A 162 5.95 14.48 9.79
N GLN A 163 6.13 13.80 8.66
CA GLN A 163 6.73 14.37 7.44
C GLN A 163 5.80 15.32 6.69
N CYS A 164 4.54 14.91 6.48
CA CYS A 164 3.60 15.68 5.67
C CYS A 164 2.77 16.67 6.50
N GLY A 165 2.56 16.37 7.79
CA GLY A 165 1.60 17.09 8.62
C GLY A 165 0.16 16.95 8.13
N ALA A 166 -0.79 17.53 8.87
CA ALA A 166 -2.21 17.48 8.49
C ALA A 166 -2.50 18.29 7.21
N ASP A 167 -1.87 19.45 7.06
CA ASP A 167 -2.09 20.34 5.91
C ASP A 167 -1.54 19.75 4.61
N GLY A 168 -0.36 19.11 4.66
CA GLY A 168 0.23 18.44 3.50
C GLY A 168 -0.61 17.26 3.03
N VAL A 169 -1.18 16.49 3.97
CA VAL A 169 -2.09 15.39 3.66
C VAL A 169 -3.39 15.91 3.06
N ALA A 170 -4.00 16.95 3.64
CA ALA A 170 -5.20 17.58 3.08
C ALA A 170 -4.95 18.13 1.67
N ALA A 171 -3.81 18.80 1.44
CA ALA A 171 -3.42 19.30 0.12
C ALA A 171 -3.21 18.16 -0.89
N GLY A 172 -2.62 17.03 -0.47
CA GLY A 172 -2.45 15.83 -1.28
C GLY A 172 -3.79 15.17 -1.66
N LEU A 173 -4.72 15.05 -0.71
CA LEU A 173 -6.07 14.55 -0.97
C LEU A 173 -6.85 15.43 -1.93
N LEU A 174 -6.76 16.76 -1.77
CA LEU A 174 -7.37 17.72 -2.71
C LEU A 174 -6.75 17.61 -4.10
N ALA A 175 -5.42 17.45 -4.19
CA ALA A 175 -4.74 17.24 -5.46
C ALA A 175 -5.24 15.97 -6.17
N LEU A 176 -5.35 14.85 -5.44
CA LEU A 176 -5.90 13.60 -5.98
C LEU A 176 -7.37 13.74 -6.37
N ARG A 177 -8.18 14.48 -5.59
CA ARG A 177 -9.60 14.70 -5.90
C ARG A 177 -9.80 15.53 -7.16
N ASN A 178 -8.96 16.53 -7.38
CA ASN A 178 -8.99 17.33 -8.60
C ASN A 178 -8.51 16.54 -9.82
N ALA A 179 -7.59 15.61 -9.61
CA ALA A 179 -7.06 14.72 -10.63
C ALA A 179 -8.07 13.62 -11.02
N PHE A 180 -8.75 13.01 -10.04
CA PHE A 180 -9.64 11.87 -10.22
C PHE A 180 -11.01 12.17 -9.56
N PRO A 181 -11.87 12.97 -10.21
CA PRO A 181 -13.11 13.46 -9.62
C PRO A 181 -14.16 12.37 -9.37
N ARG A 182 -14.08 11.21 -10.03
CA ARG A 182 -15.00 10.09 -9.82
C ARG A 182 -14.46 9.06 -8.83
N ALA A 183 -13.14 9.02 -8.63
CA ALA A 183 -12.52 8.07 -7.71
C ALA A 183 -12.81 8.40 -6.23
N ASN A 184 -12.97 7.37 -5.41
CA ASN A 184 -12.95 7.50 -3.96
C ASN A 184 -11.49 7.67 -3.48
N VAL A 185 -11.07 8.92 -3.30
CA VAL A 185 -9.71 9.30 -2.89
C VAL A 185 -9.35 8.80 -1.50
N SER A 186 -10.28 8.81 -0.55
CA SER A 186 -10.04 8.34 0.82
C SER A 186 -9.79 6.84 0.85
N ALA A 187 -10.56 6.05 0.10
CA ALA A 187 -10.32 4.60 -0.05
C ALA A 187 -9.01 4.31 -0.81
N LEU A 188 -8.67 5.09 -1.83
CA LEU A 188 -7.42 4.99 -2.59
C LEU A 188 -6.21 5.19 -1.68
N VAL A 189 -6.21 6.27 -0.90
CA VAL A 189 -5.12 6.58 0.03
C VAL A 189 -5.07 5.60 1.19
N ALA A 190 -6.21 5.09 1.66
CA ALA A 190 -6.26 4.06 2.69
C ALA A 190 -5.52 2.78 2.26
N ARG A 191 -5.61 2.40 0.98
CA ARG A 191 -4.89 1.24 0.42
C ARG A 191 -3.39 1.49 0.18
N ARG A 192 -3.00 2.74 -0.06
CA ARG A 192 -1.61 3.10 -0.36
C ARG A 192 -1.24 4.48 0.21
N PRO A 193 -1.04 4.59 1.54
CA PRO A 193 -0.73 5.88 2.16
C PRO A 193 0.65 6.42 1.78
N GLY A 194 1.54 5.58 1.24
CA GLY A 194 2.83 5.99 0.69
C GLY A 194 2.72 7.07 -0.41
N LEU A 195 1.60 7.14 -1.12
CA LEU A 195 1.34 8.16 -2.15
C LEU A 195 1.39 9.58 -1.57
N LEU A 196 0.95 9.77 -0.32
CA LEU A 196 0.94 11.09 0.31
C LEU A 196 2.35 11.63 0.58
N ARG A 197 3.38 10.79 0.58
CA ARG A 197 4.79 11.21 0.75
C ARG A 197 5.32 12.02 -0.43
N LEU A 198 4.74 11.87 -1.63
CA LEU A 198 5.13 12.62 -2.83
C LEU A 198 4.74 14.11 -2.74
N GLY A 199 3.85 14.47 -1.81
CA GLY A 199 3.29 15.81 -1.69
C GLY A 199 2.32 16.16 -2.82
N ALA A 200 1.64 17.31 -2.68
CA ALA A 200 0.58 17.70 -3.61
C ALA A 200 1.09 18.01 -5.03
N GLY A 201 2.32 18.52 -5.18
CA GLY A 201 2.94 18.80 -6.48
C GLY A 201 3.24 17.52 -7.25
N GLY A 202 4.02 16.62 -6.64
CA GLY A 202 4.37 15.33 -7.24
C GLY A 202 3.15 14.48 -7.57
N LEU A 203 2.12 14.48 -6.71
CA LEU A 203 0.87 13.78 -7.00
C LEU A 203 0.14 14.30 -8.24
N ARG A 204 0.18 15.61 -8.51
CA ARG A 204 -0.43 16.16 -9.74
C ARG A 204 0.34 15.74 -10.98
N GLU A 205 1.67 15.76 -10.91
CA GLU A 205 2.54 15.33 -12.00
C GLU A 205 2.38 13.84 -12.30
N CYS A 206 2.45 12.99 -11.28
CA CYS A 206 2.20 11.55 -11.43
C CYS A 206 0.81 11.26 -11.97
N ALA A 207 -0.22 11.96 -11.49
CA ALA A 207 -1.59 11.77 -12.00
C ALA A 207 -1.75 12.24 -13.45
N ALA A 208 -1.06 13.30 -13.86
CA ALA A 208 -1.06 13.78 -15.24
C ALA A 208 -0.36 12.78 -16.16
N GLN A 209 0.84 12.32 -15.79
CA GLN A 209 1.60 11.29 -16.52
C GLN A 209 0.80 9.99 -16.62
N PHE A 210 0.17 9.55 -15.53
CA PHE A 210 -0.68 8.37 -15.50
C PHE A 210 -1.82 8.46 -16.53
N ARG A 211 -2.55 9.59 -16.55
CA ARG A 211 -3.65 9.81 -17.50
C ARG A 211 -3.17 9.82 -18.94
N GLU A 212 -2.09 10.56 -19.21
CA GLU A 212 -1.52 10.67 -20.55
C GLU A 212 -1.09 9.31 -21.09
N GLN A 213 -0.35 8.54 -20.29
CA GLN A 213 0.10 7.20 -20.68
C GLN A 213 -1.06 6.23 -20.88
N LEU A 214 -2.06 6.24 -20.00
CA LEU A 214 -3.21 5.35 -20.13
C LEU A 214 -4.05 5.66 -21.38
N LEU A 215 -4.28 6.95 -21.67
CA LEU A 215 -5.03 7.38 -22.85
C LEU A 215 -4.25 7.10 -24.15
N ALA A 216 -2.93 7.28 -24.14
CA ALA A 216 -2.08 6.95 -25.29
C ALA A 216 -2.16 5.46 -25.65
N GLU A 217 -2.33 4.59 -24.65
CA GLU A 217 -2.50 3.15 -24.82
C GLU A 217 -3.97 2.70 -24.96
N GLY A 218 -4.87 3.63 -25.29
CA GLY A 218 -6.27 3.32 -25.61
C GLY A 218 -7.15 2.92 -24.43
N GLY A 219 -6.80 3.33 -23.21
CA GLY A 219 -7.69 3.22 -22.05
C GLY A 219 -8.66 4.42 -21.96
N ASP A 220 -9.90 4.18 -21.52
CA ASP A 220 -10.98 5.17 -21.49
C ASP A 220 -11.24 5.80 -20.09
N ASP A 221 -11.27 4.99 -19.01
CA ASP A 221 -11.58 5.45 -17.64
C ASP A 221 -10.37 5.33 -16.69
N PRO A 222 -9.57 6.40 -16.50
CA PRO A 222 -8.44 6.39 -15.57
C PRO A 222 -8.88 6.35 -14.10
N ASP A 223 -10.02 6.93 -13.77
CA ASP A 223 -10.51 7.05 -12.38
C ASP A 223 -10.85 5.66 -11.82
N GLN A 224 -11.52 4.83 -12.62
CA GLN A 224 -11.86 3.45 -12.23
C GLN A 224 -10.60 2.60 -12.01
N LEU A 225 -9.62 2.70 -12.91
CA LEU A 225 -8.40 1.92 -12.82
C LEU A 225 -7.55 2.31 -11.60
N VAL A 226 -7.41 3.61 -11.33
CA VAL A 226 -6.71 4.13 -10.15
C VAL A 226 -7.38 3.70 -8.85
N GLN A 227 -8.71 3.69 -8.81
CA GLN A 227 -9.45 3.23 -7.65
C GLN A 227 -9.25 1.72 -7.39
N ALA A 228 -9.15 0.92 -8.46
CA ALA A 228 -8.85 -0.50 -8.33
C ALA A 228 -7.40 -0.74 -7.88
N LEU A 229 -6.44 -0.03 -8.50
CA LEU A 229 -5.00 -0.25 -8.32
C LEU A 229 -4.23 1.06 -8.06
N PRO A 230 -4.26 1.56 -6.81
CA PRO A 230 -3.57 2.79 -6.44
C PRO A 230 -2.06 2.77 -6.66
N GLN A 231 -1.44 1.58 -6.63
CA GLN A 231 0.00 1.40 -6.84
C GLN A 231 0.48 1.81 -8.23
N LEU A 232 -0.40 1.88 -9.24
CA LEU A 232 -0.05 2.32 -10.58
C LEU A 232 0.21 3.83 -10.67
N LEU A 233 -0.17 4.61 -9.65
CA LEU A 233 0.16 6.03 -9.55
C LEU A 233 1.63 6.30 -9.16
N GLU A 234 2.37 5.27 -8.75
CA GLU A 234 3.80 5.42 -8.47
C GLU A 234 4.56 5.72 -9.79
N PRO A 235 5.57 6.60 -9.75
CA PRO A 235 6.28 7.02 -10.95
C PRO A 235 6.91 5.82 -11.64
N GLY A 236 6.61 5.63 -12.94
CA GLY A 236 7.12 4.53 -13.76
C GLY A 236 6.40 3.18 -13.58
N ALA A 237 5.56 3.01 -12.55
CA ALA A 237 4.87 1.74 -12.31
C ALA A 237 3.91 1.37 -13.45
N LEU A 238 3.11 2.34 -13.92
CA LEU A 238 2.22 2.13 -15.07
C LEU A 238 3.01 1.81 -16.34
N ALA A 239 4.07 2.55 -16.63
CA ALA A 239 4.88 2.36 -17.83
C ALA A 239 5.47 0.94 -17.89
N GLY A 240 6.02 0.43 -16.79
CA GLY A 240 6.54 -0.94 -16.73
C GLY A 240 5.46 -2.00 -16.90
N VAL A 241 4.27 -1.80 -16.32
CA VAL A 241 3.13 -2.71 -16.53
C VAL A 241 2.68 -2.72 -17.99
N LEU A 242 2.58 -1.55 -18.62
CA LEU A 242 2.18 -1.44 -20.02
C LEU A 242 3.21 -2.09 -20.95
N GLU A 243 4.51 -1.90 -20.69
CA GLU A 243 5.58 -2.55 -21.44
C GLU A 243 5.51 -4.08 -21.35
N GLU A 244 5.34 -4.62 -20.14
CA GLU A 244 5.17 -6.07 -19.94
C GLU A 244 3.91 -6.61 -20.63
N LEU A 245 2.80 -5.87 -20.60
CA LEU A 245 1.60 -6.27 -21.33
C LEU A 245 1.82 -6.27 -22.84
N ARG A 246 2.51 -5.26 -23.40
CA ARG A 246 2.89 -5.26 -24.82
C ARG A 246 3.80 -6.44 -25.16
N ARG A 247 4.75 -6.77 -24.28
CA ARG A 247 5.65 -7.91 -24.45
C ARG A 247 4.90 -9.25 -24.44
N LEU A 248 3.92 -9.40 -23.55
CA LEU A 248 3.17 -10.65 -23.38
C LEU A 248 2.06 -10.87 -24.42
N PHE A 249 1.33 -9.81 -24.80
CA PHE A 249 0.13 -9.90 -25.66
C PHE A 249 0.34 -9.36 -27.09
N GLY A 250 1.51 -8.78 -27.37
CA GLY A 250 1.86 -8.24 -28.68
C GLY A 250 0.94 -7.11 -29.14
N ALA A 251 0.69 -7.03 -30.44
CA ALA A 251 -0.16 -6.00 -31.06
C ALA A 251 -1.66 -6.36 -31.10
N SER A 252 -2.08 -7.45 -30.45
CA SER A 252 -3.45 -7.98 -30.57
C SER A 252 -4.51 -7.07 -29.95
N ALA A 253 -4.17 -6.35 -28.88
CA ALA A 253 -5.04 -5.42 -28.21
C ALA A 253 -4.25 -4.26 -27.56
N PRO A 254 -4.83 -3.05 -27.50
CA PRO A 254 -4.23 -1.92 -26.80
C PRO A 254 -4.12 -2.24 -25.28
N PRO A 255 -2.92 -2.15 -24.69
CA PRO A 255 -2.68 -2.63 -23.33
C PRO A 255 -3.44 -1.81 -22.27
N GLY A 256 -3.70 -0.53 -22.52
CA GLY A 256 -4.50 0.32 -21.63
C GLY A 256 -5.93 -0.21 -21.47
N ARG A 257 -6.55 -0.66 -22.57
CA ARG A 257 -7.90 -1.25 -22.54
C ARG A 257 -7.94 -2.61 -21.87
N MET A 258 -6.91 -3.44 -22.07
CA MET A 258 -6.78 -4.73 -21.38
C MET A 258 -6.71 -4.54 -19.87
N LEU A 259 -5.91 -3.57 -19.43
CA LEU A 259 -5.72 -3.25 -18.02
C LEU A 259 -7.02 -2.77 -17.35
N GLN A 260 -7.86 -2.03 -18.08
CA GLN A 260 -9.16 -1.60 -17.58
C GLN A 260 -10.18 -2.73 -17.44
N ASN A 261 -10.19 -3.67 -18.41
CA ASN A 261 -11.07 -4.82 -18.37
C ASN A 261 -10.66 -5.83 -17.29
N SER A 262 -9.37 -5.89 -16.97
CA SER A 262 -8.80 -6.87 -16.04
C SER A 262 -7.65 -6.27 -15.25
N PRO A 263 -7.94 -5.48 -14.20
CA PRO A 263 -6.91 -4.81 -13.41
C PRO A 263 -5.92 -5.81 -12.79
N ASP A 264 -6.37 -7.00 -12.40
CA ASP A 264 -5.51 -8.03 -11.78
C ASP A 264 -4.30 -8.42 -12.64
N LEU A 265 -4.33 -8.18 -13.96
CA LEU A 265 -3.17 -8.36 -14.84
C LEU A 265 -1.97 -7.51 -14.43
N ALA A 266 -2.20 -6.33 -13.83
CA ALA A 266 -1.13 -5.49 -13.30
C ALA A 266 -0.30 -6.21 -12.24
N LEU A 267 -0.98 -6.95 -11.35
CA LEU A 267 -0.34 -7.68 -10.24
C LEU A 267 0.52 -8.82 -10.78
N LEU A 268 0.06 -9.48 -11.84
CA LEU A 268 0.83 -10.52 -12.52
C LEU A 268 2.10 -9.96 -13.17
N CYS A 269 2.01 -8.79 -13.82
CA CYS A 269 3.16 -8.14 -14.44
C CYS A 269 4.19 -7.66 -13.42
N GLN A 270 3.75 -7.16 -12.26
CA GLN A 270 4.66 -6.71 -11.20
C GLN A 270 5.47 -7.85 -10.57
N SER A 271 4.89 -9.05 -10.46
CA SER A 271 5.63 -10.22 -9.99
C SER A 271 6.74 -10.64 -10.95
N LEU A 272 6.66 -10.24 -12.23
CA LEU A 272 7.66 -10.60 -13.25
C LEU A 272 8.81 -9.57 -13.30
N ALA A 273 8.56 -8.33 -12.89
CA ALA A 273 9.59 -7.31 -12.74
C ALA A 273 10.58 -7.73 -11.64
N GLY A 274 11.77 -8.19 -12.05
CA GLY A 274 12.81 -8.69 -11.15
C GLY A 274 12.82 -10.22 -10.95
N GLN A 275 11.76 -10.91 -11.37
CA GLN A 275 11.82 -12.36 -11.60
C GLN A 275 12.19 -12.60 -13.06
N SER A 276 13.36 -12.11 -13.49
CA SER A 276 13.91 -12.53 -14.77
C SER A 276 14.05 -14.04 -14.72
N ARG A 277 13.10 -14.73 -15.35
CA ARG A 277 12.87 -16.16 -15.20
C ARG A 277 13.86 -16.93 -16.08
N GLY A 278 15.13 -16.56 -16.02
CA GLY A 278 16.19 -17.13 -16.84
C GLY A 278 16.74 -16.24 -17.94
N GLU A 279 16.49 -14.91 -17.94
CA GLU A 279 17.54 -14.01 -18.45
C GLU A 279 18.67 -14.04 -17.42
N ARG A 280 19.38 -15.16 -17.45
CA ARG A 280 20.70 -15.29 -16.88
C ARG A 280 21.51 -14.17 -17.50
N ASP A 281 22.09 -13.30 -16.67
CA ASP A 281 22.98 -12.24 -17.13
C ASP A 281 23.89 -12.79 -18.23
N GLU A 282 24.14 -12.02 -19.29
CA GLU A 282 25.10 -12.43 -20.33
C GLU A 282 26.42 -12.88 -19.70
N ASP A 283 26.79 -12.29 -18.57
CA ASP A 283 27.96 -12.68 -17.78
C ASP A 283 27.80 -14.07 -17.15
N TYR A 284 26.62 -14.44 -16.63
CA TYR A 284 26.35 -15.80 -16.15
C TYR A 284 26.33 -16.83 -17.29
N LEU A 285 25.74 -16.48 -18.44
CA LEU A 285 25.78 -17.33 -19.63
C LEU A 285 27.23 -17.46 -20.14
N ARG A 286 27.99 -16.37 -20.17
CA ARG A 286 29.42 -16.39 -20.51
C ARG A 286 30.21 -17.23 -19.51
N ASP A 287 29.94 -17.18 -18.22
CA ASP A 287 30.71 -17.97 -17.25
C ASP A 287 30.43 -19.49 -17.40
N ILE A 288 29.17 -19.86 -17.71
CA ILE A 288 28.82 -21.25 -18.03
C ILE A 288 29.42 -21.70 -19.36
N TYR A 289 29.31 -20.88 -20.42
CA TYR A 289 29.69 -21.28 -21.78
C TYR A 289 31.15 -20.98 -22.16
N SER A 290 31.86 -20.13 -21.41
CA SER A 290 33.29 -19.84 -21.64
C SER A 290 34.21 -20.95 -21.11
N GLY A 291 33.67 -21.98 -20.44
CA GLY A 291 34.43 -23.15 -20.02
C GLY A 291 35.52 -22.86 -18.98
N ARG A 292 35.54 -21.65 -18.38
CA ARG A 292 36.62 -21.23 -17.47
C ARG A 292 36.42 -21.71 -16.01
N GLY A 293 35.23 -22.19 -15.67
CA GLY A 293 34.86 -22.61 -14.30
C GLY A 293 35.11 -24.09 -13.95
N GLY A 294 35.66 -24.91 -14.84
CA GLY A 294 35.77 -26.36 -14.63
C GLY A 294 37.00 -26.88 -13.88
N ALA A 295 37.98 -26.04 -13.54
CA ALA A 295 39.28 -26.54 -13.05
C ALA A 295 39.97 -25.65 -12.01
N ARG A 296 39.24 -25.16 -11.00
CA ARG A 296 39.88 -24.78 -9.73
C ARG A 296 39.63 -25.86 -8.70
N GLY A 297 40.50 -26.86 -8.80
CA GLY A 297 40.65 -27.91 -7.81
C GLY A 297 40.82 -27.31 -6.43
N ASN A 298 40.11 -27.92 -5.50
CA ASN A 298 40.25 -27.77 -4.07
C ASN A 298 41.61 -28.37 -3.65
N SER A 299 42.72 -27.72 -3.99
CA SER A 299 44.03 -28.07 -3.46
C SER A 299 44.19 -27.39 -2.09
N ALA A 300 43.91 -28.18 -1.07
CA ALA A 300 44.35 -27.94 0.29
C ALA A 300 45.87 -27.73 0.32
N SER A 301 46.29 -26.51 0.63
CA SER A 301 47.61 -26.15 1.17
C SER A 301 47.34 -24.86 1.94
N GLY A 302 47.31 -24.88 3.26
CA GLY A 302 48.52 -24.97 4.05
C GLY A 302 48.70 -23.61 4.70
N SER A 303 48.57 -23.60 6.03
CA SER A 303 49.00 -22.58 6.96
C SER A 303 50.11 -21.64 6.45
N ASP A 304 49.91 -20.33 6.56
CA ASP A 304 50.93 -19.52 7.25
C ASP A 304 50.36 -18.23 7.85
N SER A 305 50.81 -18.00 9.08
CA SER A 305 50.70 -16.80 9.89
C SER A 305 51.50 -15.65 9.30
N GLY A 306 50.90 -14.46 9.20
CA GLY A 306 51.60 -13.26 8.72
C GLY A 306 50.97 -11.98 9.25
N SER A 307 51.53 -11.49 10.36
CA SER A 307 51.35 -10.15 10.89
C SER A 307 51.95 -9.07 9.97
N GLY A 308 51.36 -7.87 10.00
CA GLY A 308 51.88 -6.65 9.36
C GLY A 308 50.91 -6.14 8.28
N GLY A 309 50.49 -4.89 8.22
CA GLY A 309 51.04 -3.66 8.77
C GLY A 309 50.96 -2.60 7.68
N GLY A 310 50.22 -1.51 7.92
CA GLY A 310 50.34 -0.24 7.20
C GLY A 310 49.76 -0.16 5.79
N GLY A 311 49.26 1.02 5.44
CA GLY A 311 49.09 1.40 4.03
C GLY A 311 47.86 2.24 3.72
N SER A 312 47.86 3.49 4.15
CA SER A 312 47.07 4.57 3.56
C SER A 312 47.35 4.67 2.05
N SER A 313 46.34 4.89 1.21
CA SER A 313 46.45 5.84 0.09
C SER A 313 45.11 6.12 -0.58
N SER A 314 44.84 7.41 -0.60
CA SER A 314 43.89 8.17 -1.40
C SER A 314 44.36 8.31 -2.85
N SER A 315 43.43 8.18 -3.81
CA SER A 315 43.41 8.85 -5.12
C SER A 315 41.97 8.73 -5.65
N SER A 316 41.20 9.81 -5.83
CA SER A 316 41.32 10.95 -6.74
C SER A 316 41.34 10.58 -8.23
N SER A 317 40.57 11.35 -8.99
CA SER A 317 40.44 11.45 -10.46
C SER A 317 39.61 10.38 -11.19
N TYR A 318 38.41 10.80 -11.62
CA TYR A 318 38.04 10.72 -13.03
C TYR A 318 37.22 11.95 -13.42
N GLY A 319 37.81 12.77 -14.29
CA GLY A 319 37.16 13.88 -14.96
C GLY A 319 36.40 13.40 -16.19
N GLY A 320 35.40 14.17 -16.59
CA GLY A 320 34.60 13.93 -17.79
C GLY A 320 33.92 15.21 -18.24
N SER A 321 34.71 16.12 -18.82
CA SER A 321 34.22 17.29 -19.55
C SER A 321 33.55 16.86 -20.85
N GLY A 322 32.37 17.40 -21.14
CA GLY A 322 31.65 17.16 -22.38
C GLY A 322 30.83 18.38 -22.79
N SER A 323 31.51 19.47 -23.13
CA SER A 323 30.92 20.61 -23.82
C SER A 323 30.69 20.23 -25.28
N GLY A 324 29.44 20.30 -25.74
CA GLY A 324 29.07 20.18 -27.15
C GLY A 324 28.03 21.23 -27.48
N GLY A 325 28.50 22.42 -27.88
CA GLY A 325 27.66 23.50 -28.38
C GLY A 325 27.73 23.61 -29.90
N GLY A 326 26.59 23.99 -30.49
CA GLY A 326 26.47 24.68 -31.77
C GLY A 326 25.67 23.94 -32.84
N PRO A 327 25.32 24.62 -33.95
CA PRO A 327 25.06 26.05 -34.13
C PRO A 327 23.57 26.43 -34.01
#